data_AF-A0A1A0L0Y5-F1
#
_entry.id   AF-A0A1A0L0Y5-F1
#
_cell.length_a   1.000
_cell.length_b   1.000
_cell.length_c   1.000
_cell.angle_alpha   90.00
_cell.angle_beta   90.00
_cell.angle_gamma   90.00
#
_symmetry.space_group_name_H-M   'P 1'
#
loop_
_entity.id
_entity.type
_entity.pdbx_description
1 polymer ?
#
loop_
_entity_poly.entity_id
_entity_poly.type
_entity_poly.pdbx_seq_one_letter_code
_entity_poly.pdbx_strand_id
1 'polypeptide(L)'
;MTIETSQADITRFLQAARGGTVTFDPAAARGCAEIYQQQADRLRELQQRLDSVSQLSGFGGFFSAQQLQAGFGRKARDAAELLDQYIAAAYRMKEAFLTSAGLYEEADSAHAAALRAISSGLSR
;
A
#
# COMPACT_ATOMS: atom_id res chain seq x y z
N MET A 1 -14.57 4.29 -6.34
CA MET A 1 -13.57 3.28 -6.73
C MET A 1 -13.23 2.50 -5.47
N THR A 2 -13.45 1.17 -5.46
CA THR A 2 -13.07 0.31 -4.32
C THR A 2 -11.66 -0.24 -4.53
N ILE A 3 -10.99 -0.68 -3.47
CA ILE A 3 -9.66 -1.31 -3.56
C ILE A 3 -9.67 -2.49 -4.54
N GLU A 4 -10.72 -3.31 -4.52
CA GLU A 4 -10.86 -4.48 -5.37
C GLU A 4 -10.84 -4.11 -6.85
N THR A 5 -11.59 -3.07 -7.25
CA THR A 5 -11.58 -2.55 -8.62
C THR A 5 -10.18 -2.05 -8.99
N SER A 6 -9.53 -1.29 -8.11
CA SER A 6 -8.16 -0.80 -8.36
C SER A 6 -7.14 -1.93 -8.51
N GLN A 7 -7.25 -3.01 -7.72
CA GLN A 7 -6.36 -4.17 -7.84
C GLN A 7 -6.54 -4.91 -9.17
N ALA A 8 -7.79 -5.05 -9.63
CA ALA A 8 -8.08 -5.64 -10.93
C ALA A 8 -7.48 -4.80 -12.08
N ASP A 9 -7.63 -3.48 -12.02
CA ASP A 9 -7.07 -2.56 -13.02
C ASP A 9 -5.54 -2.59 -13.03
N ILE A 10 -4.90 -2.57 -11.85
CA ILE A 10 -3.43 -2.71 -11.72
C ILE A 10 -2.96 -4.03 -12.34
N THR A 11 -3.66 -5.13 -12.05
CA THR A 11 -3.32 -6.44 -12.59
C THR A 11 -3.42 -6.45 -14.11
N ARG A 12 -4.48 -5.85 -14.66
CA ARG A 12 -4.65 -5.72 -16.11
C ARG A 12 -3.52 -4.91 -16.74
N PHE A 13 -3.13 -3.79 -16.13
CA PHE A 13 -2.05 -2.97 -16.63
C PHE A 13 -0.70 -3.72 -16.59
N LEU A 14 -0.40 -4.41 -15.49
CA LEU A 14 0.81 -5.21 -15.37
C LEU A 14 0.88 -6.34 -16.41
N GLN A 15 -0.24 -7.02 -16.68
CA GLN A 15 -0.32 -8.02 -17.74
C GLN A 15 -0.06 -7.41 -19.13
N ALA A 16 -0.62 -6.23 -19.42
CA ALA A 16 -0.36 -5.52 -20.67
C ALA A 16 1.11 -5.09 -20.82
N ALA A 17 1.73 -4.63 -19.74
CA ALA A 17 3.15 -4.31 -19.69
C ALA A 17 4.03 -5.55 -19.95
N ARG A 18 3.76 -6.67 -19.26
CA ARG A 18 4.48 -7.94 -19.47
C ARG A 18 4.31 -8.51 -20.88
N GLY A 19 3.12 -8.33 -21.46
CA GLY A 19 2.83 -8.73 -22.85
C GLY A 19 3.40 -7.78 -23.91
N GLY A 20 4.02 -6.66 -23.53
CA GLY A 20 4.54 -5.65 -24.44
C GLY A 20 3.46 -4.89 -25.23
N THR A 21 2.19 -5.02 -24.86
CA THR A 21 1.09 -4.30 -25.51
C THR A 21 1.00 -2.85 -25.04
N VAL A 22 1.60 -2.55 -23.89
CA VAL A 22 1.84 -1.20 -23.40
C VAL A 22 3.32 -1.03 -23.14
N THR A 23 3.92 -0.02 -23.76
CA THR A 23 5.33 0.32 -23.60
C THR A 23 5.49 1.79 -23.26
N PHE A 24 6.47 2.10 -22.42
CA PHE A 24 6.81 3.46 -22.02
C PHE A 24 8.27 3.74 -22.31
N ASP A 25 8.58 5.01 -22.54
CA ASP A 25 9.96 5.49 -22.48
C ASP A 25 10.53 5.23 -21.06
N PRO A 26 11.76 4.73 -20.92
CA PRO A 26 12.36 4.45 -19.61
C PRO A 26 12.43 5.64 -18.65
N ALA A 27 12.68 6.86 -19.14
CA ALA A 27 12.71 8.03 -18.28
C ALA A 27 11.30 8.41 -17.80
N ALA A 28 10.31 8.34 -18.70
CA ALA A 28 8.91 8.54 -18.33
C ALA A 28 8.41 7.50 -17.32
N ALA A 29 8.74 6.22 -17.53
CA ALA A 29 8.39 5.14 -16.63
C ALA A 29 8.99 5.32 -15.23
N ARG A 30 10.25 5.75 -15.13
CA ARG A 30 10.88 6.09 -13.84
C ARG A 30 10.19 7.28 -13.16
N GLY A 31 9.84 8.32 -13.91
CA GLY A 31 9.06 9.44 -13.37
C GLY A 31 7.70 9.00 -12.79
N CYS A 32 6.98 8.13 -13.50
CA CYS A 32 5.74 7.54 -12.97
C CYS A 32 6.00 6.66 -11.74
N ALA A 33 7.04 5.82 -11.78
CA ALA A 33 7.44 4.95 -10.68
C ALA A 33 7.78 5.75 -9.40
N GLU A 34 8.41 6.91 -9.52
CA GLU A 34 8.72 7.81 -8.40
C GLU A 34 7.46 8.39 -7.75
N ILE A 35 6.43 8.74 -8.54
CA ILE A 35 5.16 9.23 -7.99
C ILE A 35 4.52 8.16 -7.09
N TYR A 36 4.49 6.91 -7.55
CA TYR A 36 3.96 5.81 -6.75
C TYR A 36 4.84 5.45 -5.55
N GLN A 37 6.16 5.64 -5.66
CA GLN A 37 7.06 5.53 -4.52
C GLN A 37 6.71 6.55 -3.44
N GLN A 38 6.60 7.83 -3.81
CA GLN A 38 6.23 8.91 -2.89
C GLN A 38 4.83 8.72 -2.29
N GLN A 39 3.91 8.11 -3.04
CA GLN A 39 2.60 7.75 -2.52
C GLN A 39 2.72 6.66 -1.45
N ALA A 40 3.47 5.59 -1.71
CA ALA A 40 3.68 4.52 -0.75
C ALA A 40 4.35 5.02 0.53
N ASP A 41 5.31 5.94 0.42
CA ASP A 41 6.01 6.51 1.57
C ASP A 41 5.07 7.36 2.45
N ARG A 42 4.25 8.22 1.84
CA ARG A 42 3.21 8.98 2.56
C ARG A 42 2.18 8.09 3.25
N LEU A 43 1.80 6.97 2.62
CA LEU A 43 0.89 6.00 3.23
C LEU A 43 1.52 5.29 4.43
N ARG A 44 2.83 5.00 4.38
CA ARG A 44 3.56 4.45 5.54
C ARG A 44 3.67 5.44 6.70
N GLU A 45 3.92 6.71 6.42
CA GLU A 45 3.91 7.75 7.46
C GLU A 45 2.54 7.81 8.16
N LEU A 46 1.45 7.71 7.39
CA LEU A 46 0.11 7.67 7.96
C LEU A 46 -0.12 6.41 8.82
N GLN A 47 0.36 5.25 8.37
CA GLN A 47 0.28 4.02 9.15
C GLN A 47 1.04 4.12 10.48
N GLN A 48 2.26 4.66 10.47
CA GLN A 48 3.06 4.86 11.69
C GLN A 48 2.36 5.80 12.68
N ARG A 49 1.65 6.81 12.19
CA ARG A 49 0.83 7.70 13.03
C ARG A 49 -0.42 7.02 13.58
N LEU A 50 -0.99 6.06 12.86
CA LEU A 50 -2.11 5.25 13.36
C LEU A 50 -1.66 4.32 14.50
N ASP A 51 -0.46 3.74 14.38
CA ASP A 51 0.10 2.89 15.44
C ASP A 51 0.30 3.67 16.74
N SER A 52 0.79 4.93 16.68
CA SER A 52 0.94 5.76 17.88
C SER A 52 -0.39 6.15 18.52
N VAL A 53 -1.48 6.22 17.75
CA VAL A 53 -2.83 6.54 18.22
C VAL A 53 -3.55 5.31 18.80
N SER A 54 -3.20 4.10 18.36
CA SER A 54 -3.80 2.85 18.87
C SER A 54 -3.51 2.57 20.36
N GLN A 55 -2.51 3.26 20.93
CA GLN A 55 -2.09 3.13 22.33
C GLN A 55 -2.70 4.21 23.25
N LEU A 56 -3.70 4.96 22.79
CA LEU A 56 -4.32 6.03 23.57
C LEU A 56 -4.91 5.51 24.89
N SER A 57 -4.30 5.95 25.99
CA SER A 57 -4.81 5.87 27.35
C SER A 57 -5.55 7.17 27.70
N GLY A 58 -6.42 7.14 28.71
CA GLY A 58 -7.12 8.34 29.19
C GLY A 58 -8.64 8.34 29.05
N PHE A 59 -9.26 7.22 28.63
CA PHE A 59 -10.72 7.08 28.64
C PHE A 59 -11.31 6.93 30.07
N GLY A 60 -10.48 6.59 31.07
CA GLY A 60 -10.90 6.37 32.46
C GLY A 60 -11.23 4.90 32.77
N GLY A 61 -11.66 4.62 34.01
CA GLY A 61 -11.88 3.26 34.52
C GLY A 61 -13.31 2.72 34.39
N PHE A 62 -14.25 3.50 33.85
CA PHE A 62 -15.64 3.07 33.68
C PHE A 62 -15.77 1.98 32.61
N PHE A 63 -16.75 1.10 32.75
CA PHE A 63 -16.99 0.03 31.77
C PHE A 63 -17.26 0.57 30.35
N SER A 64 -18.01 1.67 30.22
CA SER A 64 -18.25 2.34 28.94
C SER A 64 -16.98 2.90 28.30
N ALA A 65 -16.04 3.40 29.12
CA ALA A 65 -14.75 3.89 28.67
C ALA A 65 -13.87 2.76 28.11
N GLN A 66 -13.89 1.58 28.74
CA GLN A 66 -13.19 0.39 28.25
C GLN A 66 -13.75 -0.09 26.89
N GLN A 67 -15.08 -0.04 26.72
CA GLN A 67 -15.72 -0.37 25.44
C GLN A 67 -15.32 0.59 24.32
N LEU A 68 -15.24 1.91 24.61
CA LEU A 68 -14.75 2.89 23.64
C LEU A 68 -13.30 2.65 23.26
N GLN A 69 -12.42 2.42 24.25
CA GLN A 69 -11.01 2.13 23.99
C GLN A 69 -10.85 0.89 23.10
N ALA A 70 -11.59 -0.19 23.37
CA ALA A 70 -11.59 -1.38 22.53
C ALA A 70 -12.10 -1.10 21.10
N GLY A 71 -13.15 -0.30 20.97
CA GLY A 71 -13.72 0.10 19.68
C GLY A 71 -12.77 0.93 18.82
N PHE A 72 -12.10 1.93 19.41
CA PHE A 72 -11.07 2.71 18.72
C PHE A 72 -9.85 1.88 18.36
N GLY A 73 -9.40 0.99 19.25
CA GLY A 73 -8.30 0.06 18.97
C GLY A 73 -8.61 -0.85 17.78
N ARG A 74 -9.85 -1.36 17.67
CA ARG A 74 -10.28 -2.15 16.51
C ARG A 74 -10.26 -1.32 15.23
N LYS A 75 -10.83 -0.10 15.25
CA LYS A 75 -10.84 0.80 14.08
C LYS A 75 -9.43 1.15 13.60
N ALA A 76 -8.49 1.34 14.53
CA ALA A 76 -7.10 1.62 14.19
C ALA A 76 -6.44 0.42 13.46
N ARG A 77 -6.71 -0.82 13.91
CA ARG A 77 -6.25 -2.03 13.22
C ARG A 77 -6.87 -2.17 11.83
N ASP A 78 -8.21 -2.03 11.73
CA ASP A 78 -8.90 -2.11 10.44
C ASP A 78 -8.34 -1.07 9.45
N ALA A 79 -8.03 0.15 9.92
CA ALA A 79 -7.42 1.20 9.11
C ALA A 79 -5.97 0.85 8.72
N ALA A 80 -5.18 0.27 9.61
CA ALA A 80 -3.81 -0.15 9.31
C ALA A 80 -3.78 -1.26 8.24
N GLU A 81 -4.66 -2.26 8.32
CA GLU A 81 -4.83 -3.31 7.31
C GLU A 81 -5.22 -2.73 5.95
N LEU A 82 -6.11 -1.74 5.94
CA LEU A 82 -6.51 -1.06 4.71
C LEU A 82 -5.34 -0.28 4.08
N LEU A 83 -4.51 0.37 4.90
CA LEU A 83 -3.32 1.07 4.43
C LEU A 83 -2.29 0.12 3.82
N ASP A 84 -2.08 -1.06 4.40
CA ASP A 84 -1.19 -2.09 3.84
C ASP A 84 -1.60 -2.47 2.41
N GLN A 85 -2.91 -2.60 2.16
CA GLN A 85 -3.45 -2.89 0.83
C GLN A 85 -3.17 -1.75 -0.17
N TYR A 86 -3.33 -0.49 0.25
CA TYR A 86 -3.02 0.66 -0.60
C TYR A 86 -1.51 0.82 -0.87
N ILE A 87 -0.66 0.55 0.12
CA ILE A 87 0.79 0.55 -0.04
C ILE A 87 1.21 -0.51 -1.05
N ALA A 88 0.68 -1.73 -0.93
CA ALA A 88 0.94 -2.79 -1.89
C ALA A 88 0.45 -2.44 -3.30
N ALA A 89 -0.72 -1.81 -3.43
CA ALA A 89 -1.26 -1.36 -4.71
C ALA A 89 -0.35 -0.30 -5.37
N ALA A 90 0.17 0.66 -4.60
CA ALA A 90 1.12 1.66 -5.11
C ALA A 90 2.41 0.99 -5.64
N TYR A 91 2.95 0.01 -4.92
CA TYR A 91 4.12 -0.75 -5.39
C TYR A 91 3.86 -1.58 -6.65
N ARG A 92 2.68 -2.20 -6.77
CA ARG A 92 2.32 -2.94 -7.99
C ARG A 92 2.14 -2.01 -9.19
N MET A 93 1.65 -0.79 -8.97
CA MET A 93 1.56 0.19 -10.03
C MET A 93 2.96 0.67 -10.46
N LYS A 94 3.85 0.91 -9.50
CA LYS A 94 5.28 1.15 -9.76
C LYS A 94 5.91 0.02 -10.58
N GLU A 95 5.68 -1.24 -10.19
CA GLU A 95 6.14 -2.42 -10.94
C GLU A 95 5.64 -2.40 -12.39
N ALA A 96 4.37 -2.09 -12.62
CA ALA A 96 3.78 -2.10 -13.97
C ALA A 96 4.40 -1.04 -14.90
N PHE A 97 4.67 0.18 -14.40
CA PHE A 97 5.38 1.20 -15.17
C PHE A 97 6.82 0.81 -15.47
N LEU A 98 7.55 0.24 -14.51
CA LEU A 98 8.93 -0.21 -14.74
C LEU A 98 8.99 -1.38 -15.73
N THR A 99 8.04 -2.31 -15.62
CA THR A 99 7.91 -3.46 -16.53
C THR A 99 7.61 -3.01 -17.95
N SER A 100 6.74 -2.01 -18.14
CA SER A 100 6.39 -1.51 -19.48
C SER A 100 7.55 -0.81 -20.20
N ALA A 101 8.60 -0.42 -19.47
CA ALA A 101 9.84 0.12 -20.03
C ALA A 101 11.01 -0.89 -20.04
N GLY A 102 10.78 -2.15 -19.68
CA GLY A 102 11.83 -3.18 -19.63
C GLY A 102 12.83 -3.05 -18.47
N LEU A 103 12.51 -2.26 -17.45
CA LEU A 103 13.36 -2.03 -16.26
C LEU A 103 13.13 -3.14 -15.21
N TYR A 104 13.40 -4.39 -15.59
CA TYR A 104 12.96 -5.57 -14.82
C TYR A 104 13.58 -5.70 -13.43
N GLU A 105 14.84 -5.30 -13.23
CA GLU A 105 15.46 -5.33 -11.90
C GLU A 105 14.77 -4.37 -10.93
N GLU A 106 14.49 -3.14 -11.39
CA GLU A 106 13.76 -2.16 -10.60
C GLU A 106 12.31 -2.63 -10.37
N ALA A 107 11.68 -3.24 -11.36
CA ALA A 107 10.33 -3.81 -11.25
C ALA A 107 10.25 -4.94 -10.22
N ASP A 108 11.22 -5.87 -10.21
CA ASP A 108 11.28 -6.96 -9.22
C ASP A 108 11.44 -6.41 -7.79
N SER A 109 12.27 -5.37 -7.62
CA SER A 109 12.39 -4.70 -6.32
C SER A 109 11.06 -4.10 -5.82
N ALA A 110 10.27 -3.54 -6.74
CA ALA A 110 8.94 -3.00 -6.46
C ALA A 110 7.94 -4.12 -6.14
N HIS A 111 7.99 -5.24 -6.88
CA HIS A 111 7.19 -6.43 -6.60
C HIS A 111 7.45 -6.97 -5.19
N ALA A 112 8.73 -7.14 -4.84
CA ALA A 112 9.13 -7.58 -3.52
C ALA A 112 8.67 -6.61 -2.41
N ALA A 113 8.67 -5.30 -2.67
CA ALA A 113 8.15 -4.30 -1.74
C ALA A 113 6.62 -4.42 -1.55
N ALA A 114 5.87 -4.72 -2.62
CA ALA A 114 4.43 -4.99 -2.52
C ALA A 114 4.13 -6.21 -1.65
N LEU A 115 4.91 -7.29 -1.80
CA LEU A 115 4.75 -8.50 -0.97
C LEU A 115 5.04 -8.21 0.51
N ARG A 116 6.12 -7.46 0.78
CA ARG A 116 6.47 -7.07 2.16
C ARG A 116 5.37 -6.24 2.83
N ALA A 117 4.69 -5.37 2.10
CA ALA A 117 3.61 -4.55 2.65
C ALA A 117 2.42 -5.39 3.13
N ILE A 118 2.11 -6.49 2.44
CA ILE A 118 1.03 -7.40 2.85
C ILE A 118 1.48 -8.33 3.99
N SER A 119 2.73 -8.80 3.95
CA SER A 119 3.25 -9.70 4.99
C SER A 119 3.43 -9.01 6.35
N SER A 120 3.73 -7.70 6.38
CA SER A 120 3.79 -6.92 7.62
C SER A 120 2.44 -6.82 8.34
N GLY A 121 1.32 -6.86 7.61
CA GLY A 121 -0.02 -6.89 8.21
C GLY A 121 -0.37 -8.24 8.83
N LEU A 122 0.10 -9.35 8.24
CA LEU A 122 -0.16 -10.72 8.73
C LEU A 122 0.59 -11.07 10.03
N SER A 123 1.66 -10.36 10.36
CA SER A 123 2.50 -10.62 11.53
C SER A 123 2.12 -9.81 12.77
N ARG A 124 1.11 -8.93 12.69
CA ARG A 124 0.71 -7.98 13.74
C ARG A 124 -0.56 -8.44 14.47
#